data_AF-X1GXJ5-F1
#
_entry.id   AF-X1GXJ5-F1
#
_cell.length_a   1.000
_cell.length_b   1.000
_cell.length_c   1.000
_cell.angle_alpha   90.00
_cell.angle_beta   90.00
_cell.angle_gamma   90.00
#
_symmetry.space_group_name_H-M   'P 1'
#
loop_
_entity.id
_entity.type
_entity.pdbx_description
1 polymer ?
#
loop_
_entity_poly.entity_id
_entity_poly.type
_entity_poly.pdbx_seq_one_letter_code
_entity_poly.pdbx_strand_id
1 'polypeptide(L)'
;LIESIKAQGVIQPIIVRQIGDIYEVDIGRRRFLSAKEAGLEEIPCIVREMTFDEAMDASISENIFRKDVDPVTLGWWVKGRLERSGMSLRELARELGKDKMALSRWRTMTDLTEEMQQEVRRETISLSDALKVARMNLPPEKEMALAREAREGGSDSFKKTLDRIASEQEKRGAPPGLLITRINWGFESKEYIVLQRLALADNTSLSEFCQKILIDYIKDTEEF
;
A
#
# COMPACT_ATOMS: atom_id res chain seq x y z
N LEU A 1 9.74 29.91 -11.37
CA LEU A 1 11.04 29.34 -10.95
C LEU A 1 12.10 29.53 -12.05
N ILE A 2 11.80 29.16 -13.29
CA ILE A 2 12.69 29.33 -14.45
C ILE A 2 13.15 30.78 -14.63
N GLU A 3 12.26 31.77 -14.61
CA GLU A 3 12.62 33.19 -14.76
C GLU A 3 13.56 33.68 -13.65
N SER A 4 13.34 33.25 -12.41
CA SER A 4 14.24 33.55 -11.28
C SER A 4 15.60 32.88 -11.45
N ILE A 5 15.64 31.62 -11.91
CA ILE A 5 16.89 30.91 -12.19
C ILE A 5 17.64 31.55 -13.37
N LYS A 6 16.95 32.03 -14.40
CA LYS A 6 17.57 32.80 -15.50
C LYS A 6 18.18 34.11 -15.00
N ALA A 7 17.53 34.79 -14.06
CA ALA A 7 17.99 36.08 -13.56
C ALA A 7 19.09 35.99 -12.50
N GLN A 8 19.04 34.97 -11.61
CA GLN A 8 19.88 34.90 -10.40
C GLN A 8 20.64 33.57 -10.25
N GLY A 9 20.49 32.64 -11.19
CA GLY A 9 20.99 31.29 -11.06
C GLY A 9 20.25 30.46 -10.02
N VAL A 10 20.76 29.26 -9.73
CA VAL A 10 20.25 28.42 -8.66
C VAL A 10 20.93 28.83 -7.36
N ILE A 11 20.23 29.60 -6.51
CA ILE A 11 20.79 30.11 -5.24
C ILE A 11 20.98 28.98 -4.21
N GLN A 12 19.97 28.12 -4.07
CA GLN A 12 20.03 27.02 -3.12
C GLN A 12 20.52 25.76 -3.84
N PRO A 13 21.62 25.12 -3.38
CA PRO A 13 22.17 23.94 -4.04
C PRO A 13 21.20 22.76 -4.08
N ILE A 14 21.27 21.95 -5.14
CA ILE A 14 20.61 20.63 -5.17
C ILE A 14 21.42 19.61 -4.37
N ILE A 15 20.80 18.53 -3.89
CA ILE A 15 21.54 17.42 -3.28
C ILE A 15 21.60 16.29 -4.29
N VAL A 16 22.81 15.81 -4.51
CA VAL A 16 23.10 14.72 -5.43
C VAL A 16 23.85 13.61 -4.72
N ARG A 17 23.74 12.41 -5.27
CA ARG A 17 24.52 11.25 -4.86
C ARG A 17 25.33 10.75 -6.05
N GLN A 18 26.57 10.37 -5.77
CA GLN A 18 27.45 9.77 -6.77
C GLN A 18 27.14 8.26 -6.91
N ILE A 19 26.96 7.82 -8.14
CA ILE A 19 26.77 6.41 -8.52
C ILE A 19 27.77 6.09 -9.63
N GLY A 20 28.92 5.52 -9.27
CA GLY A 20 30.03 5.37 -10.20
C GLY A 20 30.49 6.72 -10.74
N ASP A 21 30.42 6.90 -12.06
CA ASP A 21 30.84 8.12 -12.75
C ASP A 21 29.68 9.12 -13.00
N ILE A 22 28.47 8.81 -12.55
CA ILE A 22 27.29 9.67 -12.72
C ILE A 22 26.77 10.19 -11.37
N TYR A 23 26.01 11.29 -11.43
CA TYR A 23 25.31 11.85 -10.27
C TYR A 23 23.80 11.73 -10.45
N GLU A 24 23.13 11.24 -9.41
CA GLU A 24 21.68 11.19 -9.31
C GLU A 24 21.18 12.36 -8.45
N VAL A 25 20.08 13.02 -8.87
CA VAL A 25 19.48 14.13 -8.13
C VAL A 25 18.48 13.59 -7.11
N ASP A 26 18.88 13.60 -5.84
CA ASP A 26 18.02 13.15 -4.74
C ASP A 26 17.03 14.22 -4.31
N ILE A 27 17.48 15.47 -4.16
CA ILE A 27 16.67 16.61 -3.68
C ILE A 27 16.82 17.81 -4.60
N GLY A 28 15.68 18.46 -4.91
CA GLY A 28 15.65 19.66 -5.74
C GLY A 28 15.42 19.41 -7.22
N ARG A 29 14.77 18.30 -7.60
CA ARG A 29 14.46 17.93 -8.99
C ARG A 29 13.80 19.04 -9.80
N ARG A 30 12.90 19.84 -9.20
CA ARG A 30 12.29 21.02 -9.84
C ARG A 30 13.32 22.11 -10.18
N ARG A 31 14.28 22.37 -9.28
CA ARG A 31 15.38 23.32 -9.52
C ARG A 31 16.27 22.82 -10.65
N PHE A 32 16.61 21.53 -10.64
CA PHE A 32 17.37 20.89 -11.72
C PHE A 32 16.67 21.02 -13.09
N LEU A 33 15.39 20.65 -13.17
CA LEU A 33 14.62 20.75 -14.42
C LEU A 33 14.49 22.20 -14.90
N SER A 34 14.21 23.14 -13.99
CA SER A 34 14.12 24.56 -14.35
C SER A 34 15.48 25.15 -14.75
N ALA A 35 16.59 24.70 -14.18
CA ALA A 35 17.94 25.10 -14.57
C ALA A 35 18.31 24.55 -15.96
N LYS A 36 17.95 23.29 -16.24
CA LYS A 36 18.10 22.68 -17.56
C LYS A 36 17.30 23.45 -18.61
N GLU A 37 16.06 23.81 -18.32
CA GLU A 37 15.22 24.62 -19.21
C GLU A 37 15.71 26.07 -19.35
N ALA A 38 16.36 26.60 -18.31
CA ALA A 38 17.04 27.89 -18.36
C ALA A 38 18.35 27.88 -19.18
N GLY A 39 18.83 26.70 -19.60
CA GLY A 39 20.07 26.56 -20.37
C GLY A 39 21.34 26.69 -19.55
N LEU A 40 21.27 26.47 -18.22
CA LEU A 40 22.46 26.48 -17.37
C LEU A 40 23.27 25.19 -17.58
N GLU A 41 24.57 25.34 -17.88
CA GLU A 41 25.51 24.22 -18.03
C GLU A 41 25.93 23.65 -16.67
N GLU A 42 26.04 24.50 -15.65
CA GLU A 42 26.44 24.13 -14.29
C GLU A 42 25.49 24.73 -13.25
N ILE A 43 25.28 23.99 -12.16
CA ILE A 43 24.50 24.43 -11.00
C ILE A 43 25.16 23.99 -9.70
N PRO A 44 25.03 24.76 -8.60
CA PRO A 44 25.55 24.34 -7.31
C PRO A 44 24.84 23.07 -6.84
N CYS A 45 25.64 22.11 -6.41
CA CYS A 45 25.17 20.87 -5.80
C CYS A 45 25.99 20.53 -4.55
N ILE A 46 25.38 19.76 -3.65
CA ILE A 46 26.02 19.14 -2.50
C ILE A 46 26.03 17.65 -2.79
N VAL A 47 27.22 17.06 -2.91
CA VAL A 47 27.38 15.61 -3.01
C VAL A 47 27.25 15.04 -1.60
N ARG A 48 26.28 14.14 -1.39
CA ARG A 48 26.15 13.38 -0.15
C ARG A 48 26.20 11.89 -0.44
N GLU A 49 26.98 11.19 0.37
CA GLU A 49 26.89 9.74 0.44
C GLU A 49 25.64 9.38 1.23
N MET A 50 24.65 8.83 0.53
CA MET A 50 23.41 8.33 1.09
C MET A 50 23.12 6.97 0.47
N THR A 51 22.66 6.02 1.27
CA THR A 51 22.06 4.80 0.75
C THR A 51 20.81 5.14 -0.09
N PHE A 52 20.38 4.22 -0.96
CA PHE A 52 19.14 4.42 -1.73
C PHE A 52 17.94 4.69 -0.82
N ASP A 53 17.91 4.02 0.33
CA ASP A 53 16.86 4.19 1.32
C ASP A 53 16.91 5.57 1.99
N GLU A 54 18.09 6.08 2.36
CA GLU A 54 18.23 7.42 2.95
C GLU A 54 17.87 8.52 1.93
N ALA A 55 18.29 8.35 0.68
CA ALA A 55 17.92 9.26 -0.41
C ALA A 55 16.40 9.25 -0.65
N MET A 56 15.79 8.08 -0.64
CA MET A 56 14.33 7.92 -0.77
C MET A 56 13.59 8.50 0.43
N ASP A 57 14.05 8.25 1.65
CA ASP A 57 13.50 8.82 2.89
C ASP A 57 13.58 10.35 2.87
N ALA A 58 14.71 10.91 2.44
CA ALA A 58 14.92 12.36 2.33
C ALA A 58 14.02 12.97 1.24
N SER A 59 13.94 12.33 0.07
CA SER A 59 13.10 12.77 -1.06
C SER A 59 11.62 12.71 -0.69
N ILE A 60 11.16 11.64 -0.05
CA ILE A 60 9.77 11.50 0.39
C ILE A 60 9.46 12.42 1.56
N SER A 61 10.38 12.63 2.51
CA SER A 61 10.17 13.57 3.62
C SER A 61 10.09 15.03 3.15
N GLU A 62 10.87 15.43 2.14
CA GLU A 62 10.71 16.73 1.48
C GLU A 62 9.35 16.82 0.75
N ASN A 63 8.95 15.73 0.07
CA ASN A 63 7.77 15.71 -0.80
C ASN A 63 6.46 15.26 -0.15
N ILE A 64 6.43 14.78 1.09
CA ILE A 64 5.23 14.37 1.85
C ILE A 64 4.21 15.52 2.05
N PHE A 65 4.68 16.75 1.82
CA PHE A 65 3.89 17.97 1.82
C PHE A 65 3.42 18.42 0.42
N ARG A 66 3.81 17.72 -0.65
CA ARG A 66 3.40 18.00 -2.03
C ARG A 66 2.50 16.88 -2.55
N LYS A 67 1.54 17.22 -3.40
CA LYS A 67 0.58 16.30 -4.02
C LYS A 67 1.18 15.39 -5.11
N ASP A 68 2.50 15.37 -5.26
CA ASP A 68 3.17 14.92 -6.49
C ASP A 68 3.70 13.46 -6.42
N VAL A 69 3.63 12.78 -5.26
CA VAL A 69 4.08 11.37 -5.12
C VAL A 69 2.87 10.43 -5.20
N ASP A 70 2.93 9.44 -6.08
CA ASP A 70 1.83 8.50 -6.26
C ASP A 70 1.63 7.60 -5.03
N PRO A 71 0.38 7.18 -4.73
CA PRO A 71 0.07 6.39 -3.55
C PRO A 71 0.79 5.04 -3.47
N VAL A 72 1.18 4.46 -4.60
CA VAL A 72 1.84 3.15 -4.64
C VAL A 72 3.29 3.28 -4.20
N THR A 73 4.00 4.29 -4.70
CA THR A 73 5.36 4.63 -4.27
C THR A 73 5.41 4.93 -2.78
N LEU A 74 4.45 5.72 -2.27
CA LEU A 74 4.31 5.95 -0.82
C LEU A 74 4.05 4.66 -0.05
N GLY A 75 3.27 3.73 -0.61
CA GLY A 75 3.01 2.43 -0.01
C GLY A 75 4.26 1.58 0.17
N TRP A 76 5.05 1.44 -0.89
CA TRP A 76 6.31 0.71 -0.85
C TRP A 76 7.32 1.36 0.10
N TRP A 77 7.38 2.69 0.10
CA TRP A 77 8.21 3.43 1.05
C TRP A 77 7.79 3.19 2.50
N VAL A 78 6.50 3.30 2.84
CA VAL A 78 6.00 3.02 4.19
C VAL A 78 6.37 1.59 4.60
N LYS A 79 6.15 0.61 3.71
CA LYS A 79 6.47 -0.80 3.98
C LYS A 79 7.96 -0.99 4.29
N GLY A 80 8.84 -0.52 3.40
CA GLY A 80 10.28 -0.64 3.59
C GLY A 80 10.81 0.12 4.81
N ARG A 81 10.27 1.32 5.07
CA ARG A 81 10.64 2.13 6.25
C ARG A 81 10.28 1.41 7.56
N LEU A 82 9.13 0.77 7.64
CA LEU A 82 8.73 -0.03 8.82
C LEU A 82 9.62 -1.27 8.99
N GLU A 83 9.90 -1.99 7.90
CA GLU A 83 10.74 -3.19 7.91
C GLU A 83 12.18 -2.88 8.38
N ARG A 84 12.76 -1.76 7.94
CA ARG A 84 14.13 -1.36 8.32
C ARG A 84 14.24 -0.75 9.71
N SER A 85 13.24 0.02 10.13
CA SER A 85 13.30 0.75 11.41
C SER A 85 12.79 -0.07 12.60
N GLY A 86 11.99 -1.12 12.35
CA GLY A 86 11.27 -1.84 13.38
C GLY A 86 10.14 -1.03 14.04
N MET A 87 9.87 0.18 13.54
CA MET A 87 8.81 1.04 14.09
C MET A 87 7.43 0.47 13.77
N SER A 88 6.47 0.80 14.63
CA SER A 88 5.06 0.63 14.32
C SER A 88 4.57 1.72 13.35
N LEU A 89 3.51 1.40 12.61
CA LEU A 89 2.82 2.37 11.73
C LEU A 89 2.38 3.65 12.49
N ARG A 90 2.09 3.53 13.79
CA ARG A 90 1.69 4.67 14.64
C ARG A 90 2.88 5.58 14.95
N GLU A 91 4.06 5.02 15.20
CA GLU A 91 5.28 5.78 15.46
C GLU A 91 5.72 6.52 14.19
N LEU A 92 5.73 5.82 13.05
CA LEU A 92 6.03 6.44 11.76
C LEU A 92 5.05 7.59 11.43
N ALA A 93 3.75 7.40 11.68
CA ALA A 93 2.76 8.46 11.48
C ALA A 93 3.05 9.71 12.34
N ARG A 94 3.47 9.50 13.60
CA ARG A 94 3.84 10.59 14.52
C ARG A 94 5.10 11.31 14.06
N GLU A 95 6.12 10.57 13.63
CA GLU A 95 7.38 11.13 13.09
C GLU A 95 7.11 12.04 11.88
N LEU A 96 6.19 11.63 10.99
CA LEU A 96 5.86 12.38 9.79
C LEU A 96 4.80 13.48 9.99
N GLY A 97 4.24 13.62 11.20
CA GLY A 97 3.13 14.54 11.46
C GLY A 97 1.88 14.24 10.62
N LYS A 98 1.62 12.96 10.32
CA LYS A 98 0.49 12.49 9.51
C LYS A 98 -0.45 11.59 10.30
N ASP A 99 -1.65 11.40 9.76
CA ASP A 99 -2.59 10.46 10.33
C ASP A 99 -2.23 9.00 10.01
N LYS A 100 -2.40 8.11 10.99
CA LYS A 100 -2.11 6.68 10.83
C LYS A 100 -2.94 6.04 9.71
N MET A 101 -4.19 6.48 9.50
CA MET A 101 -5.03 5.97 8.41
C MET A 101 -4.47 6.35 7.05
N ALA A 102 -3.83 7.52 6.89
CA ALA A 102 -3.21 7.90 5.63
C ALA A 102 -2.07 6.94 5.27
N LEU A 103 -1.14 6.69 6.21
CA LEU A 103 -0.05 5.74 6.00
C LEU A 103 -0.58 4.32 5.78
N SER A 104 -1.64 3.91 6.50
CA SER A 104 -2.27 2.61 6.30
C SER A 104 -2.82 2.46 4.88
N ARG A 105 -3.47 3.49 4.35
CA ARG A 105 -4.04 3.46 2.99
C ARG A 105 -2.96 3.33 1.93
N TRP A 106 -1.85 4.04 2.07
CA TRP A 106 -0.71 3.89 1.18
C TRP A 106 -0.11 2.50 1.26
N ARG A 107 0.14 2.00 2.48
CA ARG A 107 0.69 0.65 2.68
C ARG A 107 -0.16 -0.43 2.01
N THR A 108 -1.48 -0.32 2.09
CA THR A 108 -2.41 -1.25 1.43
C THR A 108 -2.24 -1.33 -0.09
N MET A 109 -1.67 -0.31 -0.75
CA MET A 109 -1.39 -0.38 -2.19
C MET A 109 -0.34 -1.44 -2.54
N THR A 110 0.49 -1.84 -1.57
CA THR A 110 1.47 -2.92 -1.75
C THR A 110 0.85 -4.32 -1.75
N ASP A 111 -0.42 -4.43 -1.34
CA ASP A 111 -1.17 -5.70 -1.33
C ASP A 111 -1.83 -5.99 -2.68
N LEU A 112 -1.87 -5.00 -3.58
CA LEU A 112 -2.45 -5.12 -4.92
C LEU A 112 -1.47 -5.77 -5.90
N THR A 113 -2.01 -6.44 -6.92
CA THR A 113 -1.28 -6.93 -8.10
C THR A 113 -0.53 -5.80 -8.81
N GLU A 114 0.54 -6.16 -9.53
CA GLU A 114 1.38 -5.18 -10.22
C GLU A 114 0.60 -4.38 -11.28
N GLU A 115 -0.30 -5.04 -12.00
CA GLU A 115 -1.17 -4.41 -12.99
C GLU A 115 -2.11 -3.39 -12.34
N MET A 116 -2.71 -3.75 -11.20
CA MET A 116 -3.59 -2.83 -10.47
C MET A 116 -2.79 -1.63 -9.93
N GLN A 117 -1.59 -1.87 -9.39
CA GLN A 117 -0.67 -0.81 -8.97
C GLN A 117 -0.33 0.15 -10.13
N GLN A 118 -0.11 -0.36 -11.34
CA GLN A 118 0.14 0.49 -12.52
C GLN A 118 -1.06 1.39 -12.84
N GLU A 119 -2.29 0.89 -12.75
CA GLU A 119 -3.49 1.69 -13.01
C GLU A 119 -3.75 2.74 -11.92
N VAL A 120 -3.34 2.49 -10.66
CA VAL A 120 -3.34 3.50 -9.60
C VAL A 120 -2.29 4.60 -9.88
N ARG A 121 -1.08 4.22 -10.31
CA ARG A 121 -0.02 5.19 -10.68
C ARG A 121 -0.42 6.08 -11.85
N ARG A 122 -1.20 5.55 -12.80
CA ARG A 122 -1.74 6.29 -13.95
C ARG A 122 -2.94 7.17 -13.60
N GLU A 123 -3.42 7.11 -12.35
CA GLU A 123 -4.64 7.76 -11.88
C GLU A 123 -5.91 7.32 -12.64
N THR A 124 -5.84 6.24 -13.43
CA THR A 124 -7.01 5.59 -14.06
C THR A 124 -7.98 5.11 -12.97
N ILE A 125 -7.42 4.63 -11.86
CA ILE A 125 -8.14 4.15 -10.68
C ILE A 125 -7.85 5.07 -9.49
N SER A 126 -8.92 5.50 -8.83
CA SER A 126 -8.79 6.33 -7.63
C SER A 126 -8.24 5.53 -6.44
N LEU A 127 -7.53 6.20 -5.52
CA LEU A 127 -7.09 5.59 -4.27
C LEU A 127 -8.26 4.95 -3.49
N SER A 128 -9.45 5.57 -3.52
CA SER A 128 -10.63 5.04 -2.84
C SER A 128 -11.07 3.70 -3.41
N ASP A 129 -11.08 3.58 -4.74
CA ASP A 129 -11.51 2.35 -5.40
C ASP A 129 -10.42 1.27 -5.33
N ALA A 130 -9.14 1.63 -5.41
CA ALA A 130 -8.03 0.72 -5.15
C ALA A 130 -8.12 0.11 -3.73
N LEU A 131 -8.48 0.92 -2.72
CA LEU A 131 -8.73 0.43 -1.36
C LEU A 131 -9.94 -0.51 -1.28
N LYS A 132 -10.97 -0.31 -2.11
CA LYS A 132 -12.10 -1.26 -2.19
C LYS A 132 -11.62 -2.59 -2.76
N VAL A 133 -10.88 -2.58 -3.87
CA VAL A 133 -10.30 -3.77 -4.49
C VAL A 133 -9.46 -4.55 -3.48
N ALA A 134 -8.53 -3.89 -2.80
CA ALA A 134 -7.67 -4.53 -1.79
C ALA A 134 -8.49 -5.21 -0.66
N ARG A 135 -9.60 -4.60 -0.22
CA ARG A 135 -10.47 -5.17 0.81
C ARG A 135 -11.25 -6.41 0.35
N MET A 136 -11.50 -6.54 -0.95
CA MET A 136 -12.26 -7.65 -1.52
C MET A 136 -11.45 -8.95 -1.59
N ASN A 137 -10.11 -8.88 -1.40
CA ASN A 137 -9.19 -10.03 -1.46
C ASN A 137 -9.50 -10.93 -2.66
N LEU A 138 -9.59 -10.32 -3.84
CA LEU A 138 -9.91 -11.05 -5.06
C LEU A 138 -8.77 -12.02 -5.40
N PRO A 139 -9.06 -13.19 -6.02
CA PRO A 139 -8.02 -13.99 -6.64
C PRO A 139 -7.21 -13.13 -7.62
N PRO A 140 -5.87 -13.31 -7.69
CA PRO A 140 -5.02 -12.48 -8.55
C PRO A 140 -5.50 -12.38 -10.00
N GLU A 141 -6.02 -13.47 -10.57
CA GLU A 141 -6.60 -13.49 -11.91
C GLU A 141 -7.75 -12.50 -12.12
N LYS A 142 -8.65 -12.38 -11.12
CA LYS A 142 -9.78 -11.46 -11.19
C LYS A 142 -9.35 -10.01 -10.99
N GLU A 143 -8.35 -9.78 -10.13
CA GLU A 143 -7.80 -8.45 -9.93
C GLU A 143 -7.06 -7.96 -11.19
N MET A 144 -6.27 -8.82 -11.82
CA MET A 144 -5.61 -8.51 -13.10
C MET A 144 -6.64 -8.24 -14.22
N ALA A 145 -7.75 -8.99 -14.27
CA ALA A 145 -8.83 -8.72 -15.21
C ALA A 145 -9.48 -7.33 -14.99
N LEU A 146 -9.69 -6.94 -13.72
CA LEU A 146 -10.16 -5.59 -13.38
C LEU A 146 -9.16 -4.50 -13.80
N ALA A 147 -7.85 -4.75 -13.62
CA ALA A 147 -6.82 -3.81 -14.07
C ALA A 147 -6.83 -3.64 -15.60
N ARG A 148 -7.02 -4.72 -16.36
CA ARG A 148 -7.17 -4.66 -17.82
C ARG A 148 -8.41 -3.88 -18.24
N GLU A 149 -9.54 -4.11 -17.58
CA GLU A 149 -10.77 -3.34 -17.81
C GLU A 149 -10.56 -1.85 -17.58
N ALA A 150 -9.84 -1.47 -16.52
CA ALA A 150 -9.51 -0.07 -16.27
C ALA A 150 -8.64 0.52 -17.39
N ARG A 151 -7.66 -0.24 -17.88
CA ARG A 151 -6.76 0.19 -18.95
C ARG A 151 -7.47 0.39 -20.30
N GLU A 152 -8.39 -0.51 -20.65
CA GLU A 152 -9.06 -0.51 -21.95
C GLU A 152 -10.34 0.34 -21.94
N GLY A 153 -11.16 0.21 -20.89
CA GLY A 153 -12.46 0.86 -20.74
C GLY A 153 -12.45 2.11 -19.86
N GLY A 154 -11.31 2.46 -19.25
CA GLY A 154 -11.17 3.62 -18.38
C GLY A 154 -11.84 3.47 -17.00
N SER A 155 -11.86 4.58 -16.25
CA SER A 155 -12.35 4.62 -14.87
C SER A 155 -13.82 4.22 -14.73
N ASP A 156 -14.67 4.60 -15.69
CA ASP A 156 -16.11 4.33 -15.64
C ASP A 156 -16.43 2.85 -15.84
N SER A 157 -15.75 2.18 -16.78
CA SER A 157 -15.95 0.74 -17.01
C SER A 157 -15.44 -0.08 -15.84
N PHE A 158 -14.28 0.31 -15.29
CA PHE A 158 -13.75 -0.26 -14.07
C PHE A 158 -14.73 -0.15 -12.90
N LYS A 159 -15.29 1.04 -12.64
CA LYS A 159 -16.24 1.25 -11.53
C LYS A 159 -17.50 0.39 -11.67
N LYS A 160 -18.10 0.34 -12.87
CA LYS A 160 -19.27 -0.53 -13.13
C LYS A 160 -18.96 -1.99 -12.82
N THR A 161 -17.79 -2.46 -13.25
CA THR A 161 -17.38 -3.85 -13.02
C THR A 161 -17.08 -4.11 -11.54
N LEU A 162 -16.40 -3.18 -10.88
CA LEU A 162 -16.10 -3.25 -9.45
C LEU A 162 -17.38 -3.31 -8.61
N ASP A 163 -18.35 -2.43 -8.87
CA ASP A 163 -19.62 -2.39 -8.15
C ASP A 163 -20.44 -3.67 -8.38
N ARG A 164 -20.40 -4.22 -9.60
CA ARG A 164 -21.03 -5.52 -9.89
C ARG A 164 -20.40 -6.64 -9.05
N ILE A 165 -19.07 -6.75 -9.02
CA ILE A 165 -18.35 -7.76 -8.23
C ILE A 165 -18.62 -7.57 -6.74
N ALA A 166 -18.66 -6.32 -6.25
CA ALA A 166 -18.97 -6.01 -4.86
C ALA A 166 -20.38 -6.50 -4.49
N SER A 167 -21.38 -6.22 -5.33
CA SER A 167 -22.76 -6.68 -5.10
C SER A 167 -22.89 -8.21 -5.13
N GLU A 168 -22.12 -8.90 -5.96
CA GLU A 168 -22.09 -10.36 -6.02
C GLU A 168 -21.45 -10.97 -4.76
N GLN A 169 -20.43 -10.32 -4.19
CA GLN A 169 -19.83 -10.75 -2.92
C GLN A 169 -20.73 -10.46 -1.71
N GLU A 170 -21.41 -9.31 -1.66
CA GLU A 170 -22.37 -9.01 -0.59
C GLU A 170 -23.52 -10.02 -0.57
N LYS A 171 -24.03 -10.42 -1.74
CA LYS A 171 -25.05 -11.48 -1.87
C LYS A 171 -24.54 -12.88 -1.48
N ARG A 172 -23.22 -13.09 -1.52
CA ARG A 172 -22.55 -14.31 -1.05
C ARG A 172 -22.10 -14.22 0.41
N GLY A 173 -22.33 -13.09 1.08
CA GLY A 173 -22.20 -12.98 2.53
C GLY A 173 -23.15 -13.98 3.21
N ALA A 174 -22.83 -14.40 4.44
CA ALA A 174 -23.68 -15.34 5.13
C ALA A 174 -25.13 -14.82 5.23
N PRO A 175 -26.14 -15.70 5.17
CA PRO A 175 -27.53 -15.31 5.23
C PRO A 175 -27.82 -14.41 6.44
N PRO A 176 -28.79 -13.48 6.34
CA PRO A 176 -29.26 -12.73 7.50
C PRO A 176 -29.63 -13.69 8.64
N GLY A 177 -28.97 -13.56 9.80
CA GLY A 177 -29.15 -14.43 10.97
C GLY A 177 -27.95 -15.31 11.32
N LEU A 178 -26.93 -15.43 10.46
CA LEU A 178 -25.70 -16.17 10.79
C LEU A 178 -24.69 -15.27 11.54
N LEU A 179 -24.35 -15.63 12.79
CA LEU A 179 -23.26 -14.97 13.52
C LEU A 179 -21.92 -15.45 12.94
N ILE A 180 -21.28 -14.62 12.10
CA ILE A 180 -19.90 -14.88 11.66
C ILE A 180 -18.95 -14.18 12.65
N THR A 181 -18.30 -14.95 13.52
CA THR A 181 -17.11 -14.48 14.26
C THR A 181 -15.85 -15.03 13.60
N ARG A 182 -14.94 -14.14 13.15
CA ARG A 182 -13.60 -14.55 12.71
C ARG A 182 -12.69 -14.57 13.92
N ILE A 183 -12.40 -15.77 14.43
CA ILE A 183 -11.42 -15.95 15.49
C ILE A 183 -10.03 -16.03 14.85
N ASN A 184 -9.27 -14.94 14.94
CA ASN A 184 -7.87 -14.94 14.52
C ASN A 184 -7.01 -15.47 15.67
N TRP A 185 -6.62 -16.73 15.59
CA TRP A 185 -5.57 -17.27 16.44
C TRP A 185 -4.21 -16.98 15.81
N GLY A 186 -3.23 -16.58 16.60
CA GLY A 186 -1.84 -16.58 16.13
C GLY A 186 -1.42 -18.02 15.80
N PHE A 187 -0.74 -18.25 14.68
CA PHE A 187 -0.30 -19.59 14.26
C PHE A 187 0.61 -20.31 15.27
N GLU A 188 1.16 -19.58 16.25
CA GLU A 188 1.99 -20.11 17.35
C GLU A 188 1.28 -20.07 18.71
N SER A 189 0.01 -19.68 18.76
CA SER A 189 -0.72 -19.63 20.02
C SER A 189 -0.93 -21.04 20.57
N LYS A 190 -0.93 -21.17 21.91
CA LYS A 190 -1.14 -22.47 22.57
C LYS A 190 -2.47 -23.08 22.15
N GLU A 191 -3.49 -22.25 22.00
CA GLU A 191 -4.84 -22.62 21.61
C GLU A 191 -4.90 -23.14 20.17
N TYR A 192 -4.19 -22.48 19.23
CA TYR A 192 -4.10 -22.95 17.85
C TYR A 192 -3.44 -24.34 17.74
N ILE A 193 -2.35 -24.54 18.47
CA ILE A 193 -1.64 -25.84 18.51
C ILE A 193 -2.52 -26.94 19.11
N VAL A 194 -3.27 -26.62 20.18
CA VAL A 194 -4.20 -27.57 20.79
C VAL A 194 -5.32 -27.95 19.82
N LEU A 195 -5.94 -26.97 19.16
CA LEU A 195 -7.01 -27.23 18.19
C LEU A 195 -6.53 -28.05 17.00
N GLN A 196 -5.32 -27.79 16.48
CA GLN A 196 -4.73 -28.63 15.42
C GLN A 196 -4.54 -30.08 15.84
N ARG A 197 -4.02 -30.32 17.06
CA ARG A 197 -3.82 -31.69 17.57
C ARG A 197 -5.14 -32.43 17.73
N LEU A 198 -6.17 -31.75 18.24
CA LEU A 198 -7.49 -32.33 18.45
C LEU A 198 -8.19 -32.63 17.11
N ALA A 199 -8.07 -31.73 16.12
CA ALA A 199 -8.59 -31.97 14.78
C ALA A 199 -7.94 -33.20 14.12
N LEU A 200 -6.61 -33.34 14.25
CA LEU A 200 -5.89 -34.51 13.76
C LEU A 200 -6.38 -35.81 14.42
N ALA A 201 -6.63 -35.78 15.74
CA ALA A 201 -7.14 -36.93 16.49
C ALA A 201 -8.58 -37.30 16.09
N ASP A 202 -9.41 -36.33 15.70
CA ASP A 202 -10.77 -36.51 15.18
C ASP A 202 -10.79 -36.89 13.68
N ASN A 203 -9.61 -36.97 13.04
CA ASN A 203 -9.45 -37.25 11.61
C ASN A 203 -10.23 -36.28 10.70
N THR A 204 -10.34 -35.02 11.11
CA THR A 204 -11.01 -33.93 10.39
C THR A 204 -10.06 -32.79 10.10
N SER A 205 -10.39 -31.92 9.15
CA SER A 205 -9.64 -30.68 8.97
C SER A 205 -9.85 -29.74 10.17
N LEU A 206 -8.89 -28.86 10.45
CA LEU A 206 -9.02 -27.87 11.54
C LEU A 206 -10.31 -27.02 11.41
N SER A 207 -10.70 -26.70 10.18
CA SER A 207 -11.93 -25.93 9.91
C SER A 207 -13.18 -26.73 10.29
N GLU A 208 -13.27 -27.99 9.86
CA GLU A 208 -14.41 -28.86 10.18
C GLU A 208 -14.48 -29.16 11.68
N PHE A 209 -13.33 -29.38 12.32
CA PHE A 209 -13.24 -29.63 13.75
C PHE A 209 -13.72 -28.44 14.58
N CYS A 210 -13.25 -27.22 14.26
CA CYS A 210 -13.71 -26.00 14.92
C CYS A 210 -15.21 -25.75 14.70
N GLN A 211 -15.73 -26.04 13.50
CA GLN A 211 -17.15 -25.91 13.20
C GLN A 211 -17.98 -26.90 14.02
N LYS A 212 -17.53 -28.15 14.15
CA LYS A 212 -18.15 -29.19 14.98
C LYS A 212 -18.24 -28.77 16.44
N ILE A 213 -17.13 -28.33 17.04
CA ILE A 213 -17.10 -27.84 18.43
C ILE A 213 -18.09 -26.68 18.64
N LEU A 214 -18.12 -25.71 17.73
CA LEU A 214 -19.02 -24.57 17.84
C LEU A 214 -20.48 -25.00 17.77
N ILE A 215 -20.83 -25.93 16.87
CA ILE A 215 -22.18 -26.47 16.75
C ILE A 215 -22.58 -27.24 18.01
N ASP A 216 -21.69 -28.07 18.54
CA ASP A 216 -21.95 -28.85 19.75
C ASP A 216 -22.14 -27.92 20.96
N TYR A 217 -21.28 -26.90 21.10
CA TYR A 217 -21.42 -25.87 22.13
C TYR A 217 -22.77 -25.14 22.05
N ILE A 218 -23.19 -24.73 20.84
CA ILE A 218 -24.47 -24.03 20.64
C ILE A 218 -25.65 -24.95 21.00
N LYS A 219 -25.61 -26.22 20.57
CA LYS A 219 -26.66 -27.20 20.93
C LYS A 219 -26.76 -27.39 22.44
N ASP A 220 -25.63 -27.43 23.12
CA ASP A 220 -25.57 -27.55 24.59
C ASP A 220 -26.04 -26.28 25.31
N THR A 221 -26.09 -25.12 24.62
CA THR A 221 -26.57 -23.84 25.21
C THR A 221 -28.03 -23.50 24.90
N GLU A 222 -28.68 -24.17 23.94
CA GLU A 222 -30.10 -23.94 23.58
C GLU A 222 -31.12 -24.70 24.48
N GLU A 223 -30.71 -25.27 25.60
CA GLU A 223 -31.61 -25.82 26.64
C GLU A 223 -32.29 -24.74 27.55
N PHE A 224 -32.31 -23.46 27.17
CA PHE A 224 -32.97 -22.37 27.93
C PHE A 224 -34.06 -21.63 27.16
#